data_AF-A0A822H6K3-F1
#
_entry.id   AF-A0A822H6K3-F1
#
_cell.length_a   1.000
_cell.length_b   1.000
_cell.length_c   1.000
_cell.angle_alpha   90.00
_cell.angle_beta   90.00
_cell.angle_gamma   90.00
#
_symmetry.space_group_name_H-M   'P 1'
#
loop_
_entity.id
_entity.type
_entity.pdbx_description
1 polymer ?
#
loop_
_entity_poly.entity_id
_entity_poly.type
_entity_poly.pdbx_seq_one_letter_code
_entity_poly.pdbx_strand_id
1 'polypeptide(L)'
;AIISDADLRITYLPVWKKLIYEKAIVGIMSAISAVNGISSAANKYLLNDVLRNEWNFTAYVISDCDPVADVQKSFHYTATLE
;
A
#
# COMPACT_ATOMS: atom_id res chain seq x y z
N ALA A 1 7.50 -9.08 -3.55
CA ALA A 1 8.13 -8.88 -4.87
C ALA A 1 9.26 -7.86 -4.76
N ILE A 2 10.36 -8.04 -5.50
CA ILE A 2 11.40 -7.02 -5.64
C ILE A 2 11.14 -6.28 -6.96
N ILE A 3 10.87 -4.99 -6.88
CA ILE A 3 10.41 -4.15 -8.00
C ILE A 3 11.19 -2.84 -7.95
N SER A 4 11.71 -2.40 -9.10
CA SER A 4 12.34 -1.09 -9.22
C SER A 4 11.30 0.03 -9.05
N ASP A 5 11.71 1.22 -8.61
CA ASP A 5 10.77 2.34 -8.50
C ASP A 5 10.18 2.73 -9.87
N ALA A 6 10.99 2.62 -10.93
CA ALA A 6 10.54 2.88 -12.29
C ALA A 6 9.40 1.91 -12.69
N ASP A 7 9.60 0.59 -12.50
CA ASP A 7 8.57 -0.39 -12.84
C ASP A 7 7.33 -0.25 -11.96
N LEU A 8 7.51 0.07 -10.67
CA LEU A 8 6.42 0.36 -9.75
C LEU A 8 5.55 1.53 -10.28
N ARG A 9 6.19 2.63 -10.70
CA ARG A 9 5.51 3.84 -11.16
C ARG A 9 4.92 3.72 -12.57
N ILE A 10 5.51 2.91 -13.45
CA ILE A 10 5.09 2.79 -14.85
C ILE A 10 4.09 1.64 -15.04
N THR A 11 4.18 0.56 -14.26
CA THR A 11 3.37 -0.64 -14.49
C THR A 11 2.26 -0.80 -13.46
N TYR A 12 2.55 -0.63 -12.17
CA TYR A 12 1.63 -1.03 -11.09
C TYR A 12 0.77 0.13 -10.57
N LEU A 13 1.36 1.33 -10.45
CA LEU A 13 0.71 2.50 -9.87
C LEU A 13 -0.21 3.32 -10.80
N PRO A 14 -0.06 3.35 -12.15
CA PRO A 14 -0.85 4.26 -12.98
C PRO A 14 -2.36 4.07 -12.89
N VAL A 15 -2.85 2.83 -12.74
CA VAL A 15 -4.29 2.55 -12.64
C VAL A 15 -4.89 3.20 -11.39
N TRP A 16 -4.20 3.09 -10.25
CA TRP A 16 -4.62 3.69 -8.99
C TRP A 16 -4.56 5.21 -9.05
N LYS A 17 -3.48 5.75 -9.62
CA LYS A 17 -3.34 7.20 -9.84
C LYS A 17 -4.52 7.72 -10.65
N LYS A 18 -4.88 7.08 -11.76
CA LYS A 18 -6.01 7.49 -12.59
C LYS A 18 -7.32 7.49 -11.80
N LEU A 19 -7.64 6.40 -11.11
CA LEU A 19 -8.87 6.27 -10.32
C LEU A 19 -8.99 7.33 -9.21
N ILE A 20 -7.88 7.68 -8.57
CA ILE A 20 -7.81 8.73 -7.54
C ILE A 20 -8.05 10.11 -8.15
N TYR A 21 -7.35 10.44 -9.24
CA TYR A 21 -7.47 11.74 -9.90
C TYR A 21 -8.87 11.96 -10.48
N GLU A 22 -9.51 10.91 -11.01
CA GLU A 22 -10.89 10.94 -11.50
C GLU A 22 -11.93 10.93 -10.36
N LYS A 23 -11.50 10.81 -9.10
CA LYS A 23 -12.37 10.65 -7.92
C LYS A 23 -13.38 9.51 -8.08
N ALA A 24 -12.99 8.46 -8.80
CA ALA A 24 -13.83 7.32 -9.14
C ALA A 24 -13.88 6.26 -8.02
N ILE A 25 -13.13 6.46 -6.94
CA ILE A 25 -13.05 5.55 -5.80
C ILE A 25 -13.21 6.29 -4.48
N VAL A 26 -13.82 5.61 -3.50
CA VAL A 26 -14.04 6.13 -2.14
C VAL A 26 -13.10 5.51 -1.11
N GLY A 27 -12.26 4.55 -1.51
CA GLY A 27 -11.32 3.89 -0.63
C GLY A 27 -10.33 2.99 -1.38
N ILE A 28 -9.24 2.65 -0.72
CA ILE A 28 -8.20 1.73 -1.22
C ILE A 28 -7.95 0.64 -0.18
N MET A 29 -7.71 -0.58 -0.64
CA MET A 29 -7.31 -1.70 0.20
C MET A 29 -5.82 -2.00 0.05
N SER A 30 -5.07 -2.08 1.14
CA SER A 30 -3.66 -2.51 1.09
C SER A 30 -3.58 -4.01 0.90
N ALA A 31 -2.74 -4.49 -0.02
CA ALA A 31 -2.59 -5.93 -0.28
C ALA A 31 -1.92 -6.69 0.88
N ILE A 32 -2.19 -8.00 0.97
CA ILE A 32 -1.45 -8.93 1.85
C ILE A 32 0.03 -9.10 1.49
N SER A 33 0.44 -8.73 0.27
CA SER A 33 1.80 -8.98 -0.20
C SER A 33 2.79 -7.90 0.24
N ALA A 34 4.09 -8.24 0.24
CA ALA A 34 5.16 -7.27 0.45
C ALA A 34 5.75 -6.75 -0.87
N VAL A 35 6.04 -5.45 -0.89
CA VAL A 35 6.78 -4.77 -1.96
C VAL A 35 8.14 -4.39 -1.39
N ASN A 36 9.21 -4.86 -2.03
CA ASN A 36 10.60 -4.62 -1.62
C ASN A 36 10.88 -5.03 -0.16
N GLY A 37 10.31 -6.15 0.27
CA GLY A 37 10.49 -6.70 1.62
C GLY A 37 9.63 -6.05 2.70
N ILE A 38 8.83 -5.04 2.36
CA ILE A 38 7.95 -4.34 3.32
C ILE A 38 6.51 -4.70 3.01
N SER A 39 5.77 -5.16 4.02
CA SER A 39 4.34 -5.44 3.92
C SER A 39 3.59 -4.22 3.39
N SER A 40 2.73 -4.39 2.39
CA SER A 40 2.00 -3.26 1.78
C SER A 40 1.09 -2.55 2.79
N ALA A 41 0.60 -3.26 3.81
CA ALA A 41 -0.18 -2.68 4.91
C ALA A 41 0.65 -1.75 5.82
N ALA A 42 1.97 -1.93 5.86
CA ALA A 42 2.91 -1.14 6.68
C ALA A 42 3.89 -0.31 5.83
N ASN A 43 3.70 -0.25 4.51
CA ASN A 43 4.64 0.38 3.60
C ASN A 43 4.45 1.90 3.58
N LYS A 44 5.28 2.60 4.36
CA LYS A 44 5.23 4.08 4.46
C LYS A 44 5.36 4.77 3.10
N TYR A 45 6.22 4.25 2.22
CA TYR A 45 6.42 4.84 0.89
C TYR A 45 5.13 4.81 0.07
N LEU A 46 4.47 3.64 0.01
CA LEU A 46 3.22 3.51 -0.73
C LEU A 46 2.07 4.28 -0.07
N LEU A 47 1.89 4.10 1.25
CA LEU A 47 0.71 4.58 1.95
C LEU A 47 0.75 6.05 2.34
N ASN A 48 1.93 6.63 2.58
CA ASN A 48 2.05 8.04 2.96
C ASN A 48 2.70 8.84 1.85
N ASP A 49 3.92 8.49 1.42
CA ASP A 49 4.68 9.33 0.50
C ASP A 49 3.98 9.43 -0.87
N VAL A 50 3.61 8.29 -1.47
CA VAL A 50 2.88 8.29 -2.74
C VAL A 50 1.40 8.64 -2.55
N LEU A 51 0.69 7.86 -1.74
CA LEU A 51 -0.77 7.96 -1.70
C LEU A 51 -1.28 9.25 -1.07
N ARG A 52 -0.73 9.67 0.08
CA ARG A 52 -1.18 10.88 0.79
C ARG A 52 -0.46 12.13 0.33
N ASN A 53 0.87 12.09 0.20
CA ASN A 53 1.66 13.30 -0.06
C ASN A 53 1.72 13.63 -1.56
N GLU A 54 2.00 12.65 -2.43
CA GLU A 54 2.08 12.92 -3.88
C GLU A 54 0.69 13.02 -4.53
N TRP A 55 -0.25 12.15 -4.16
CA TRP A 55 -1.56 12.07 -4.84
C TRP A 55 -2.71 12.71 -4.08
N ASN A 56 -2.45 13.20 -2.86
CA ASN A 56 -3.44 13.88 -2.01
C ASN A 56 -4.75 13.08 -1.85
N PHE A 57 -4.64 11.74 -1.76
CA PHE A 57 -5.80 10.90 -1.51
C PHE A 57 -6.24 11.06 -0.06
N THR A 58 -7.46 11.52 0.17
CA THR A 58 -7.97 11.82 1.53
C THR A 58 -8.99 10.81 2.04
N ALA A 59 -9.44 9.89 1.19
CA ALA A 59 -10.44 8.89 1.59
C ALA A 59 -9.83 7.75 2.41
N TYR A 60 -10.64 6.76 2.78
CA TYR A 60 -10.22 5.72 3.70
C TYR A 60 -9.27 4.71 3.04
N VAL A 61 -8.34 4.21 3.83
CA VAL A 61 -7.50 3.06 3.47
C VAL A 61 -7.89 1.94 4.42
N ILE A 62 -8.35 0.83 3.88
CA ILE A 62 -8.58 -0.40 4.63
C ILE A 62 -7.41 -1.34 4.38
N SER A 63 -7.18 -2.24 5.31
CA SER A 63 -6.29 -3.35 5.06
C SER A 63 -7.06 -4.53 4.46
N ASP A 64 -6.36 -5.42 3.76
CA ASP A 64 -6.89 -6.75 3.43
C ASP A 64 -7.20 -7.55 4.72
N CYS A 65 -7.85 -8.71 4.57
CA CYS A 65 -8.23 -9.59 5.68
C CYS A 65 -7.02 -9.97 6.57
N ASP A 66 -7.21 -9.90 7.90
CA ASP A 66 -6.21 -10.26 8.94
C ASP A 66 -4.85 -9.54 8.87
N PRO A 67 -4.84 -8.19 8.79
CA PRO A 67 -3.62 -7.42 8.55
C PRO A 67 -2.58 -7.53 9.66
N VAL A 68 -3.02 -7.58 10.92
CA VAL A 68 -2.14 -7.60 12.09
C VAL A 68 -1.53 -8.99 12.27
N ALA A 69 -2.31 -10.04 11.98
CA ALA A 69 -1.81 -11.40 11.99
C ALA A 69 -0.80 -11.63 10.85
N ASP A 70 -1.02 -11.08 9.66
CA ASP A 70 -0.12 -11.26 8.52
C ASP A 70 1.17 -10.43 8.62
N VAL A 71 1.12 -9.19 9.10
CA VAL A 71 2.32 -8.37 9.33
C VAL A 71 3.27 -9.05 10.35
N GLN A 72 2.71 -9.73 11.35
CA GLN A 72 3.49 -10.46 12.35
C GLN A 72 3.90 -11.88 11.89
N LYS A 73 2.96 -12.72 11.45
CA LYS A 73 3.20 -14.13 11.12
C LYS A 73 3.89 -14.33 9.77
N SER A 74 3.52 -13.53 8.77
CA SER A 74 3.93 -13.74 7.39
C SER A 74 5.14 -12.87 7.00
N PHE A 75 5.34 -11.73 7.67
CA PHE A 75 6.42 -10.78 7.36
C PHE A 75 7.38 -10.44 8.51
N HIS A 76 7.15 -10.94 9.74
CA HIS A 76 7.97 -10.65 10.93
C HIS A 76 8.31 -9.17 11.13
N TYR A 77 7.44 -8.27 10.66
CA TYR A 77 7.75 -6.85 10.56
C TYR A 77 7.62 -6.13 11.92
N THR A 78 6.85 -6.72 12.84
CA THR A 78 6.74 -6.29 14.23
C THR A 78 6.89 -7.49 15.16
N ALA A 79 7.50 -7.26 16.32
CA ALA A 79 7.61 -8.27 17.39
C ALA A 79 6.31 -8.41 18.19
N THR A 80 5.46 -7.37 18.20
CA THR A 80 4.23 -7.29 19.00
C THR A 80 3.03 -6.93 18.13
N LEU A 81 1.85 -7.43 18.53
CA LEU A 81 0.56 -7.17 17.86
C LEU A 81 -0.03 -5.79 18.18
N GLU A 82 0.57 -5.09 19.15
CA GLU A 82 0.23 -3.74 19.60
C GLU A 82 1.05 -2.67 18.87
#